data_AF-A0A940E763-F1
#
_entry.id   AF-A0A940E763-F1
#
_cell.length_a   1.000
_cell.length_b   1.000
_cell.length_c   1.000
_cell.angle_alpha   90.00
_cell.angle_beta   90.00
_cell.angle_gamma   90.00
#
_symmetry.space_group_name_H-M   'P 1'
#
loop_
_entity.id
_entity.type
_entity.pdbx_description
1 polymer ?
#
loop_
_entity_poly.entity_id
_entity_poly.type
_entity_poly.pdbx_seq_one_letter_code
_entity_poly.pdbx_strand_id
1 'polypeptide(L)'
;MAKRFGGKYSPQGEDSQDSPLPRGQFDGARVEPAGARTNILFIPAIPLVFLSLNDGAIGMTMGLVAAGLLTAAAFLLREGLRAEAAYNARKTARRPAFPRKIFASVLTGLGAALASYRTEFLDAETAAQASLVAPILFGAAAATLHSVSFGLDPMKNKGMEGVDTFQQDRVARVVDDAEKHLAEMTDAIKRAGDRRIEARVERFQDTARDLFRTVEEDPRDLAGARKYLTVYLQGARDATVKFADVYARTRDGQALADYTSLLDDLEQNFAARTRKMLLDDRSDLTVEIDVLRERLQREGVRLD
;
A
#
# COMPACT_ATOMS: atom_id res chain seq x y z
N MET A 1 -21.44 27.12 -26.80
CA MET A 1 -20.63 28.11 -26.05
C MET A 1 -21.08 28.09 -24.59
N ALA A 2 -20.28 27.54 -23.68
CA ALA A 2 -20.62 27.49 -22.26
C ALA A 2 -20.18 28.79 -21.58
N LYS A 3 -21.13 29.62 -21.12
CA LYS A 3 -20.83 30.78 -20.27
C LYS A 3 -20.54 30.28 -18.84
N ARG A 4 -19.33 30.55 -18.34
CA ARG A 4 -19.00 30.37 -16.93
C ARG A 4 -19.63 31.51 -16.12
N PHE A 5 -20.43 31.18 -15.12
CA PHE A 5 -20.96 32.14 -14.16
C PHE A 5 -19.98 32.28 -13.00
N GLY A 6 -19.42 33.48 -12.81
CA GLY A 6 -18.68 33.87 -11.61
C GLY A 6 -19.52 34.87 -10.80
N GLY A 7 -19.74 34.59 -9.52
CA GLY A 7 -20.48 35.46 -8.62
C GLY A 7 -19.64 36.64 -8.13
N LYS A 8 -20.29 37.64 -7.52
CA LYS A 8 -19.70 38.91 -7.03
C LYS A 8 -18.60 38.76 -5.97
N TYR A 9 -18.32 37.54 -5.51
CA TYR A 9 -17.31 37.21 -4.50
C TYR A 9 -16.32 36.13 -4.93
N SER A 10 -16.27 35.77 -6.23
CA SER A 10 -15.23 34.87 -6.73
C SER A 10 -13.90 35.64 -6.79
N PRO A 11 -12.80 35.11 -6.20
CA PRO A 11 -11.48 35.66 -6.40
C PRO A 11 -11.20 35.67 -7.90
N GLN A 12 -11.04 36.85 -8.50
CA GLN A 12 -10.52 36.97 -9.85
C GLN A 12 -9.03 36.62 -9.75
N GLY A 13 -8.71 35.35 -9.96
CA GLY A 13 -7.34 34.92 -10.16
C GLY A 13 -6.88 35.43 -11.53
N GLU A 14 -5.77 36.15 -11.55
CA GLU A 14 -5.02 36.41 -12.77
C GLU A 14 -4.70 35.07 -13.45
N ASP A 15 -5.14 34.92 -14.70
CA ASP A 15 -4.80 33.77 -15.55
C ASP A 15 -3.29 33.76 -15.82
N SER A 16 -2.54 33.17 -14.89
CA SER A 16 -1.16 32.78 -15.11
C SER A 16 -1.17 31.47 -15.90
N GLN A 17 -0.90 31.57 -17.20
CA GLN A 17 -0.98 30.48 -18.20
C GLN A 17 -0.02 29.29 -17.97
N ASP A 18 0.74 29.26 -16.87
CA ASP A 18 1.74 28.21 -16.57
C ASP A 18 1.51 27.48 -15.23
N SER A 19 0.37 27.70 -14.56
CA SER A 19 0.08 26.95 -13.33
C SER A 19 -0.43 25.53 -13.66
N PRO A 20 0.23 24.46 -13.18
CA PRO A 20 -0.31 23.10 -13.34
C PRO A 20 -1.73 23.05 -12.78
N LEU A 21 -2.66 22.43 -13.52
CA LEU A 21 -4.05 22.27 -13.09
C LEU A 21 -4.08 21.73 -11.65
N PRO A 22 -4.86 22.33 -10.72
CA PRO A 22 -4.95 21.83 -9.36
C PRO A 22 -5.45 20.39 -9.41
N ARG A 23 -4.61 19.43 -9.02
CA ARG A 23 -5.04 18.04 -8.83
C ARG A 23 -6.19 18.06 -7.82
N GLY A 24 -7.31 17.43 -8.16
CA GLY A 24 -8.48 17.39 -7.29
C GLY A 24 -8.12 16.74 -5.94
N GLN A 25 -8.84 17.08 -4.86
CA GLN A 25 -8.62 16.51 -3.52
C GLN A 25 -8.73 14.98 -3.43
N PHE A 26 -9.15 14.32 -4.50
CA PHE A 26 -9.28 12.87 -4.60
C PHE A 26 -8.42 12.25 -5.72
N ASP A 27 -7.57 13.05 -6.37
CA ASP A 27 -6.66 12.54 -7.41
C ASP A 27 -5.59 11.67 -6.75
N GLY A 28 -5.72 10.35 -6.90
CA GLY A 28 -4.86 9.37 -6.23
C GLY A 28 -5.39 8.80 -4.91
N ALA A 29 -6.61 9.16 -4.47
CA ALA A 29 -7.23 8.56 -3.29
C ALA A 29 -7.40 7.04 -3.46
N ARG A 30 -6.77 6.25 -2.57
CA ARG A 30 -6.82 4.77 -2.61
C ARG A 30 -7.67 4.26 -1.46
N VAL A 31 -8.57 3.32 -1.78
CA VAL A 31 -9.36 2.61 -0.77
C VAL A 31 -8.42 1.72 0.04
N GLU A 32 -8.54 1.71 1.37
CA GLU A 32 -7.77 0.80 2.21
C GLU A 32 -8.09 -0.67 1.80
N PRO A 33 -7.10 -1.44 1.33
CA PRO A 33 -7.33 -2.78 0.80
C PRO A 33 -7.83 -3.76 1.88
N ALA A 34 -7.50 -3.49 3.15
CA ALA A 34 -8.01 -4.22 4.30
C ALA A 34 -9.23 -3.55 4.94
N GLY A 35 -10.18 -3.10 4.13
CA GLY A 35 -11.41 -2.45 4.59
C GLY A 35 -12.42 -3.38 5.28
N ALA A 36 -13.66 -2.92 5.38
CA ALA A 36 -14.75 -3.56 6.14
C ALA A 36 -14.93 -5.07 5.90
N ARG A 37 -14.73 -5.54 4.66
CA ARG A 37 -14.84 -6.97 4.29
C ARG A 37 -13.91 -7.87 5.10
N THR A 38 -12.69 -7.40 5.40
CA THR A 38 -11.71 -8.16 6.18
C THR A 38 -12.06 -8.12 7.66
N ASN A 39 -12.62 -7.01 8.15
CA ASN A 39 -13.00 -6.86 9.56
C ASN A 39 -14.12 -7.82 9.97
N ILE A 40 -15.00 -8.17 9.03
CA ILE A 40 -16.09 -9.13 9.26
C ILE A 40 -15.55 -10.52 9.65
N LEU A 41 -14.35 -10.92 9.19
CA LEU A 41 -13.76 -12.22 9.54
C LEU A 41 -13.29 -12.35 10.99
N PHE A 42 -13.23 -11.25 11.75
CA PHE A 42 -12.99 -11.32 13.18
C PHE A 42 -14.26 -11.69 13.96
N ILE A 43 -15.45 -11.52 13.36
CA ILE A 43 -16.73 -11.73 14.03
C ILE A 43 -16.94 -13.20 14.43
N PRO A 44 -16.70 -14.22 13.59
CA PRO A 44 -16.97 -15.62 13.94
C PRO A 44 -16.23 -16.14 15.19
N ALA A 45 -15.07 -15.58 15.52
CA ALA A 45 -14.32 -15.95 16.72
C ALA A 45 -15.05 -15.53 18.01
N ILE A 46 -15.81 -14.43 17.98
CA ILE A 46 -16.51 -13.89 19.16
C ILE A 46 -17.58 -14.87 19.68
N PRO A 47 -18.61 -15.25 18.92
CA PRO A 47 -19.63 -16.18 19.41
C PRO A 47 -19.02 -17.54 19.73
N LEU A 48 -17.97 -17.97 19.01
CA LEU A 48 -17.29 -19.23 19.31
C LEU A 48 -16.69 -19.26 20.72
N VAL A 49 -16.04 -18.18 21.15
CA VAL A 49 -15.53 -18.06 22.53
C VAL A 49 -16.67 -18.06 23.53
N PHE A 50 -17.70 -17.24 23.33
CA PHE A 50 -18.83 -17.15 24.26
C PHE A 50 -19.59 -18.47 24.41
N LEU A 51 -19.83 -19.16 23.30
CA LEU A 51 -20.48 -20.47 23.30
C LEU A 51 -19.62 -21.55 23.96
N SER A 52 -18.30 -21.36 24.06
CA SER A 52 -17.39 -22.34 24.66
C SER A 52 -17.23 -22.25 26.19
N LEU A 53 -17.72 -21.17 26.81
CA LEU A 53 -17.51 -20.90 28.24
C LEU A 53 -18.16 -21.94 29.17
N ASN A 54 -19.26 -22.56 28.73
CA ASN A 54 -20.03 -23.52 29.54
C ASN A 54 -19.73 -25.00 29.19
N ASP A 55 -18.78 -25.26 28.31
CA ASP A 55 -18.51 -26.62 27.78
C ASP A 55 -17.52 -27.44 28.62
N GLY A 56 -17.19 -26.95 29.82
CA GLY A 56 -16.11 -27.50 30.63
C GLY A 56 -14.73 -27.23 30.03
N ALA A 57 -13.68 -27.72 30.70
CA ALA A 57 -12.30 -27.36 30.37
C ALA A 57 -11.87 -27.77 28.95
N ILE A 58 -12.27 -28.95 28.49
CA ILE A 58 -11.88 -29.48 27.17
C ILE A 58 -12.58 -28.69 26.05
N GLY A 59 -13.89 -28.51 26.13
CA GLY A 59 -14.65 -27.76 25.13
C GLY A 59 -14.24 -26.29 25.06
N MET A 60 -14.02 -25.66 26.23
CA MET A 60 -13.47 -24.30 26.32
C MET A 60 -12.08 -24.19 25.68
N THR A 61 -11.18 -25.15 25.94
CA THR A 61 -9.83 -25.13 25.34
C THR A 61 -9.90 -25.26 23.82
N MET A 62 -10.72 -26.17 23.29
CA MET A 62 -10.91 -26.32 21.85
C MET A 62 -11.53 -25.07 21.22
N GLY A 63 -12.54 -24.48 21.88
CA GLY A 63 -13.19 -23.24 21.43
C GLY A 63 -12.22 -22.07 21.37
N LEU A 64 -11.38 -21.89 22.38
CA LEU A 64 -10.35 -20.86 22.42
C LEU A 64 -9.28 -21.06 21.35
N VAL A 65 -8.81 -22.30 21.14
CA VAL A 65 -7.83 -22.60 20.08
C VAL A 65 -8.44 -22.33 18.71
N ALA A 66 -9.67 -22.76 18.45
CA ALA A 66 -10.37 -22.51 17.20
C ALA A 66 -10.58 -21.01 16.95
N ALA A 67 -11.02 -20.27 17.96
CA ALA A 67 -11.16 -18.81 17.89
C ALA A 67 -9.81 -18.10 17.66
N GLY A 68 -8.74 -18.59 18.29
CA GLY A 68 -7.37 -18.13 18.07
C GLY A 68 -6.91 -18.34 16.64
N LEU A 69 -7.17 -19.52 16.05
CA LEU A 69 -6.87 -19.83 14.66
C LEU A 69 -7.64 -18.91 13.69
N LEU A 70 -8.94 -18.70 13.91
CA LEU A 70 -9.76 -17.80 13.08
C LEU A 70 -9.30 -16.34 13.18
N THR A 71 -8.94 -15.89 14.39
CA THR A 71 -8.43 -14.53 14.62
C THR A 71 -7.06 -14.34 13.96
N ALA A 72 -6.17 -15.32 14.08
CA ALA A 72 -4.87 -15.32 13.40
C ALA A 72 -5.02 -15.33 11.88
N ALA A 73 -5.96 -16.11 11.34
CA ALA A 73 -6.29 -16.11 9.91
C ALA A 73 -6.74 -14.72 9.43
N ALA A 74 -7.65 -14.06 10.17
CA ALA A 74 -8.15 -12.74 9.83
C ALA A 74 -7.04 -11.67 9.87
N PHE A 75 -6.15 -11.72 10.86
CA PHE A 75 -4.98 -10.84 10.93
C PHE A 75 -4.03 -11.06 9.74
N LEU A 76 -3.74 -12.32 9.42
CA LEU A 76 -2.85 -12.67 8.33
C LEU A 76 -3.43 -12.27 6.97
N LEU A 77 -4.74 -12.45 6.77
CA LEU A 77 -5.42 -12.01 5.55
C LEU A 77 -5.34 -10.49 5.38
N ARG A 78 -5.57 -9.71 6.45
CA ARG A 78 -5.43 -8.24 6.43
C ARG A 78 -4.05 -7.82 5.92
N GLU A 79 -3.00 -8.44 6.44
CA GLU A 79 -1.63 -8.15 5.99
C GLU A 79 -1.30 -8.72 4.61
N GLY A 80 -1.99 -9.76 4.17
CA GLY A 80 -1.91 -10.29 2.80
C GLY A 80 -2.52 -9.36 1.76
N LEU A 81 -3.72 -8.83 2.03
CA LEU A 81 -4.40 -7.87 1.14
C LEU A 81 -3.63 -6.54 1.03
N ARG A 82 -3.03 -6.06 2.12
CA ARG A 82 -2.14 -4.89 2.10
C ARG A 82 -0.90 -5.15 1.25
N ALA A 83 -0.26 -6.31 1.39
CA ALA A 83 0.91 -6.68 0.59
C ALA A 83 0.56 -6.81 -0.90
N GLU A 84 -0.57 -7.43 -1.23
CA GLU A 84 -1.04 -7.54 -2.62
C GLU A 84 -1.36 -6.17 -3.22
N ALA A 85 -2.01 -5.27 -2.49
CA ALA A 85 -2.29 -3.93 -2.97
C ALA A 85 -0.99 -3.14 -3.25
N ALA A 86 0.02 -3.27 -2.37
CA ALA A 86 1.34 -2.68 -2.59
C ALA A 86 2.02 -3.27 -3.83
N TYR A 87 1.95 -4.59 -4.01
CA TYR A 87 2.47 -5.29 -5.19
C TYR A 87 1.79 -4.83 -6.48
N ASN A 88 0.46 -4.69 -6.47
CA ASN A 88 -0.33 -4.30 -7.65
C ASN A 88 -0.15 -2.83 -8.02
N ALA A 89 0.05 -1.96 -7.03
CA ALA A 89 0.25 -0.53 -7.23
C ALA A 89 1.56 -0.19 -7.97
N ARG A 90 2.55 -1.09 -7.92
CA ARG A 90 3.86 -0.91 -8.56
C ARG A 90 3.88 -1.60 -9.92
N LYS A 91 4.55 -0.99 -10.91
CA LYS A 91 4.81 -1.64 -12.20
C LYS A 91 5.87 -2.73 -12.05
N THR A 92 6.85 -2.50 -11.19
CA THR A 92 7.93 -3.44 -10.86
C THR A 92 7.83 -3.83 -9.38
N ALA A 93 7.70 -5.13 -9.08
CA ALA A 93 7.54 -5.60 -7.70
C ALA A 93 7.98 -7.05 -7.53
N ARG A 94 8.57 -7.35 -6.37
CA ARG A 94 8.86 -8.72 -5.94
C ARG A 94 7.61 -9.37 -5.36
N ARG A 95 7.46 -10.68 -5.55
CA ARG A 95 6.43 -11.45 -4.83
C ARG A 95 6.60 -11.29 -3.31
N PRO A 96 5.50 -11.27 -2.54
CA PRO A 96 5.59 -11.30 -1.08
C PRO A 96 6.43 -12.49 -0.59
N ALA A 97 7.28 -12.28 0.42
CA ALA A 97 8.18 -13.31 0.94
C ALA A 97 7.43 -14.49 1.59
N PHE A 98 6.22 -14.24 2.10
CA PHE A 98 5.36 -15.22 2.74
C PHE A 98 3.94 -15.11 2.17
N PRO A 99 3.33 -16.22 1.67
CA PRO A 99 2.01 -16.21 1.05
C PRO A 99 0.89 -16.15 2.12
N ARG A 100 0.65 -14.94 2.63
CA ARG A 100 -0.21 -14.67 3.77
C ARG A 100 -1.66 -15.09 3.54
N LYS A 101 -2.24 -14.85 2.37
CA LYS A 101 -3.64 -15.21 2.06
C LYS A 101 -3.85 -16.72 1.95
N ILE A 102 -2.86 -17.44 1.43
CA ILE A 102 -2.88 -18.92 1.41
C ILE A 102 -2.88 -19.48 2.83
N PHE A 103 -1.94 -19.03 3.67
CA PHE A 103 -1.87 -19.48 5.06
C PHE A 103 -3.11 -19.04 5.87
N ALA A 104 -3.66 -17.86 5.60
CA ALA A 104 -4.92 -17.43 6.21
C ALA A 104 -6.05 -18.41 5.86
N SER A 105 -6.15 -18.82 4.59
CA SER A 105 -7.15 -19.80 4.16
C SER A 105 -6.99 -21.17 4.85
N VAL A 106 -5.75 -21.62 5.03
CA VAL A 106 -5.45 -22.85 5.80
C VAL A 106 -5.86 -22.71 7.26
N LEU A 107 -5.51 -21.59 7.92
CA LEU A 107 -5.88 -21.33 9.32
C LEU A 107 -7.40 -21.20 9.49
N THR A 108 -8.10 -20.59 8.54
CA THR A 108 -9.57 -20.54 8.54
C THR A 108 -10.15 -21.94 8.46
N GLY A 109 -9.62 -22.80 7.58
CA GLY A 109 -10.04 -24.20 7.48
C GLY A 109 -9.80 -24.98 8.78
N LEU A 110 -8.61 -24.84 9.38
CA LEU A 110 -8.29 -25.50 10.65
C LEU A 110 -9.18 -25.00 11.80
N GLY A 111 -9.42 -23.69 11.89
CA GLY A 111 -10.31 -23.11 12.89
C GLY A 111 -11.75 -23.59 12.74
N ALA A 112 -12.27 -23.67 11.51
CA ALA A 112 -13.60 -24.20 11.22
C ALA A 112 -13.70 -25.71 11.52
N ALA A 113 -12.69 -26.49 11.14
CA ALA A 113 -12.63 -27.92 11.43
C ALA A 113 -12.64 -28.17 12.94
N LEU A 114 -11.82 -27.45 13.70
CA LEU A 114 -11.75 -27.59 15.15
C LEU A 114 -13.04 -27.12 15.84
N ALA A 115 -13.66 -26.04 15.34
CA ALA A 115 -14.97 -25.59 15.84
C ALA A 115 -16.06 -26.64 15.60
N SER A 116 -16.08 -27.28 14.42
CA SER A 116 -17.00 -28.37 14.09
C SER A 116 -16.75 -29.60 14.97
N TYR A 117 -15.49 -29.99 15.14
CA TYR A 117 -15.10 -31.13 15.97
C TYR A 117 -15.52 -30.93 17.43
N ARG A 118 -15.36 -29.71 17.96
CA ARG A 118 -15.82 -29.36 19.31
C ARG A 118 -17.32 -29.63 19.46
N THR A 119 -18.15 -29.20 18.50
CA THR A 119 -19.60 -29.40 18.58
C THR A 119 -19.98 -30.88 18.60
N GLU A 120 -19.32 -31.74 17.81
CA GLU A 120 -19.56 -33.19 17.83
C GLU A 120 -19.04 -33.87 19.09
N PHE A 121 -17.90 -33.42 19.63
CA PHE A 121 -17.31 -33.97 20.85
C PHE A 121 -18.14 -33.68 22.10
N LEU A 122 -18.83 -32.54 22.13
CA LEU A 122 -19.68 -32.13 23.25
C LEU A 122 -21.06 -32.80 23.24
N ASP A 123 -21.48 -33.34 22.10
CA ASP A 123 -22.74 -34.06 21.99
C ASP A 123 -22.57 -35.51 22.46
N ALA A 124 -23.15 -35.81 23.63
CA ALA A 124 -22.94 -37.07 24.36
C ALA A 124 -23.47 -38.30 23.61
N GLU A 125 -24.44 -38.13 22.71
CA GLU A 125 -25.01 -39.22 21.90
C GLU A 125 -24.06 -39.63 20.77
N THR A 126 -23.30 -38.67 20.21
CA THR A 126 -22.39 -38.87 19.07
C THR A 126 -20.92 -38.97 19.45
N ALA A 127 -20.53 -38.65 20.68
CA ALA A 127 -19.12 -38.70 21.12
C ALA A 127 -18.46 -40.07 20.89
N ALA A 128 -19.22 -41.16 21.06
CA ALA A 128 -18.75 -42.52 20.78
C ALA A 128 -18.62 -42.86 19.28
N GLN A 129 -19.19 -42.03 18.40
CA GLN A 129 -19.18 -42.14 16.94
C GLN A 129 -18.50 -40.93 16.27
N ALA A 130 -17.80 -40.09 17.05
CA ALA A 130 -17.19 -38.86 16.58
C ALA A 130 -16.26 -39.17 15.40
N SER A 131 -16.60 -38.63 14.24
CA SER A 131 -15.95 -38.92 12.96
C SER A 131 -15.22 -37.69 12.49
N LEU A 132 -14.04 -37.86 11.90
CA LEU A 132 -13.31 -36.73 11.32
C LEU A 132 -13.94 -36.21 10.01
N VAL A 133 -15.00 -36.86 9.51
CA VAL A 133 -15.65 -36.48 8.25
C VAL A 133 -16.20 -35.06 8.28
N ALA A 134 -17.03 -34.68 9.26
CA ALA A 134 -17.60 -33.34 9.28
C ALA A 134 -16.54 -32.25 9.52
N PRO A 135 -15.60 -32.39 10.48
CA PRO A 135 -14.49 -31.44 10.64
C PRO A 135 -13.68 -31.25 9.35
N ILE A 136 -13.37 -32.32 8.62
CA ILE A 136 -12.65 -32.25 7.34
C ILE A 136 -13.49 -31.51 6.30
N LEU A 137 -14.79 -31.81 6.19
CA LEU A 137 -15.68 -31.16 5.21
C LEU A 137 -15.84 -29.66 5.50
N PHE A 138 -16.12 -29.28 6.75
CA PHE A 138 -16.25 -27.88 7.13
C PHE A 138 -14.92 -27.14 6.99
N GLY A 139 -13.80 -27.75 7.37
CA GLY A 139 -12.48 -27.17 7.21
C GLY A 139 -12.10 -26.97 5.74
N ALA A 140 -12.32 -27.97 4.90
CA ALA A 140 -12.07 -27.89 3.46
C ALA A 140 -12.96 -26.83 2.81
N ALA A 141 -14.27 -26.84 3.10
CA ALA A 141 -15.21 -25.86 2.56
C ALA A 141 -14.83 -24.43 2.99
N ALA A 142 -14.50 -24.21 4.26
CA ALA A 142 -14.08 -22.90 4.76
C ALA A 142 -12.77 -22.43 4.10
N ALA A 143 -11.76 -23.29 3.97
CA ALA A 143 -10.50 -22.95 3.30
C ALA A 143 -10.71 -22.62 1.81
N THR A 144 -11.52 -23.41 1.10
CA THR A 144 -11.85 -23.16 -0.31
C THR A 144 -12.63 -21.86 -0.48
N LEU A 145 -13.70 -21.65 0.28
CA LEU A 145 -14.49 -20.42 0.21
C LEU A 145 -13.64 -19.18 0.55
N HIS A 146 -12.76 -19.28 1.55
CA HIS A 146 -11.84 -18.22 1.90
C HIS A 146 -10.86 -17.93 0.74
N SER A 147 -10.24 -18.97 0.16
CA SER A 147 -9.33 -18.84 -0.97
C SER A 147 -10.01 -18.21 -2.20
N VAL A 148 -11.24 -18.61 -2.51
CA VAL A 148 -12.03 -18.08 -3.63
C VAL A 148 -12.45 -16.63 -3.37
N SER A 149 -12.85 -16.30 -2.14
CA SER A 149 -13.34 -14.96 -1.79
C SER A 149 -12.24 -13.89 -1.80
N PHE A 150 -11.01 -14.25 -1.41
CA PHE A 150 -9.90 -13.29 -1.26
C PHE A 150 -8.75 -13.48 -2.27
N GLY A 151 -8.81 -14.54 -3.07
CA GLY A 151 -7.77 -14.89 -4.03
C GLY A 151 -6.45 -15.34 -3.38
N LEU A 152 -5.53 -15.82 -4.21
CA LEU A 152 -4.20 -16.26 -3.79
C LEU A 152 -3.21 -15.10 -3.82
N ASP A 153 -2.13 -15.18 -3.03
CA ASP A 153 -1.06 -14.19 -3.05
C ASP A 153 -0.35 -14.16 -4.43
N PRO A 154 0.14 -13.00 -4.90
CA PRO A 154 1.00 -12.96 -6.08
C PRO A 154 2.27 -13.81 -5.88
N MET A 155 2.48 -14.84 -6.70
CA MET A 155 3.59 -15.80 -6.52
C MET A 155 4.78 -15.57 -7.48
N LYS A 156 4.71 -14.56 -8.32
CA LYS A 156 5.73 -14.21 -9.33
C LYS A 156 6.20 -12.78 -9.13
N ASN A 157 7.40 -12.48 -9.61
CA ASN A 157 7.86 -11.10 -9.70
C ASN A 157 7.25 -10.44 -10.94
N LYS A 158 7.01 -9.12 -10.88
CA LYS A 158 6.42 -8.32 -11.97
C LYS A 158 7.44 -7.30 -12.46
N GLY A 159 7.53 -7.12 -13.79
CA GLY A 159 8.30 -6.05 -14.41
C GLY A 159 9.83 -6.17 -14.23
N MET A 160 10.32 -7.39 -13.95
CA MET A 160 11.75 -7.66 -13.72
C MET A 160 12.44 -8.35 -14.91
N GLU A 161 11.88 -8.22 -16.11
CA GLU A 161 12.39 -8.86 -17.34
C GLU A 161 13.40 -7.92 -18.03
N GLY A 162 14.59 -8.43 -18.36
CA GLY A 162 15.55 -7.74 -19.26
C GLY A 162 16.51 -6.72 -18.64
N VAL A 163 16.46 -6.46 -17.33
CA VAL A 163 17.44 -5.60 -16.61
C VAL A 163 18.16 -6.42 -15.55
N ASP A 164 19.43 -6.13 -15.28
CA ASP A 164 20.21 -6.76 -14.20
C ASP A 164 19.41 -6.76 -12.89
N THR A 165 19.00 -7.95 -12.44
CA THR A 165 18.17 -8.15 -11.26
C THR A 165 18.76 -7.47 -10.02
N PHE A 166 20.09 -7.35 -9.93
CA PHE A 166 20.75 -6.66 -8.82
C PHE A 166 20.46 -5.16 -8.77
N GLN A 167 20.32 -4.50 -9.93
CA GLN A 167 20.01 -3.07 -10.01
C GLN A 167 18.57 -2.82 -9.56
N GLN A 168 17.63 -3.59 -10.10
CA GLN A 168 16.22 -3.53 -9.72
C GLN A 168 16.01 -3.85 -8.23
N ASP A 169 16.70 -4.86 -7.71
CA ASP A 169 16.65 -5.24 -6.31
C ASP A 169 17.17 -4.14 -5.37
N ARG A 170 18.11 -3.34 -5.86
CA ARG A 170 18.60 -2.18 -5.11
C ARG A 170 17.59 -1.04 -5.13
N VAL A 171 16.96 -0.77 -6.28
CA VAL A 171 15.90 0.23 -6.39
C VAL A 171 14.74 -0.11 -5.46
N ALA A 172 14.21 -1.34 -5.55
CA ALA A 172 13.07 -1.79 -4.75
C ALA A 172 13.33 -1.61 -3.24
N ARG A 173 14.52 -2.01 -2.76
CA ARG A 173 14.90 -1.82 -1.35
C ARG A 173 14.94 -0.34 -0.93
N VAL A 174 15.53 0.53 -1.76
CA VAL A 174 15.61 1.96 -1.45
C VAL A 174 14.23 2.61 -1.45
N VAL A 175 13.36 2.23 -2.37
CA VAL A 175 11.96 2.72 -2.42
C VAL A 175 11.16 2.21 -1.24
N ASP A 176 11.34 0.95 -0.82
CA ASP A 176 10.68 0.41 0.38
C ASP A 176 11.08 1.18 1.65
N ASP A 177 12.35 1.53 1.80
CA ASP A 177 12.82 2.34 2.93
C ASP A 177 12.28 3.78 2.85
N ALA A 178 12.20 4.36 1.66
CA ALA A 178 11.60 5.67 1.44
C ALA A 178 10.08 5.71 1.79
N GLU A 179 9.32 4.67 1.42
CA GLU A 179 7.89 4.54 1.78
C GLU A 179 7.71 4.40 3.29
N LYS A 180 8.63 3.74 4.01
CA LYS A 180 8.59 3.71 5.50
C LYS A 180 8.69 5.11 6.08
N HIS A 181 9.57 5.97 5.53
CA HIS A 181 9.66 7.36 5.98
C HIS A 181 8.36 8.13 5.74
N LEU A 182 7.68 7.93 4.60
CA LEU A 182 6.36 8.54 4.35
C LEU A 182 5.31 8.03 5.36
N ALA A 183 5.28 6.74 5.66
CA ALA A 183 4.37 6.17 6.66
C ALA A 183 4.61 6.77 8.06
N GLU A 184 5.88 6.89 8.47
CA GLU A 184 6.26 7.54 9.73
C GLU A 184 5.86 9.01 9.78
N MET A 185 5.94 9.73 8.64
CA MET A 185 5.42 11.10 8.54
C MET A 185 3.91 11.16 8.77
N THR A 186 3.13 10.25 8.15
CA THR A 186 1.68 10.15 8.36
C THR A 186 1.34 9.90 9.82
N ASP A 187 2.05 9.01 10.48
CA ASP A 187 1.78 8.70 11.89
C ASP A 187 2.23 9.81 12.83
N ALA A 188 3.30 10.52 12.49
CA ALA A 188 3.75 11.67 13.24
C ALA A 188 2.77 12.85 13.14
N ILE A 189 2.32 13.20 11.93
CA ILE A 189 1.51 14.39 11.72
C ILE A 189 0.13 14.31 12.38
N LYS A 190 -0.42 13.10 12.56
CA LYS A 190 -1.67 12.88 13.33
C LYS A 190 -1.62 13.44 14.75
N ARG A 191 -0.43 13.51 15.37
CA ARG A 191 -0.26 14.10 16.71
C ARG A 191 -0.51 15.60 16.73
N ALA A 192 -0.33 16.30 15.60
CA ALA A 192 -0.64 17.73 15.48
C ALA A 192 -2.16 17.99 15.58
N GLY A 193 -3.00 17.02 15.22
CA GLY A 193 -4.46 17.11 15.31
C GLY A 193 -5.08 18.22 14.47
N ASP A 194 -4.44 18.61 13.36
CA ASP A 194 -4.97 19.57 12.40
C ASP A 194 -5.09 18.92 11.02
N ARG A 195 -6.33 18.77 10.55
CA ARG A 195 -6.64 18.12 9.27
C ARG A 195 -6.03 18.84 8.06
N ARG A 196 -5.78 20.16 8.16
CA ARG A 196 -5.20 20.94 7.06
C ARG A 196 -3.74 20.58 6.85
N ILE A 197 -2.98 20.42 7.94
CA ILE A 197 -1.57 20.05 7.85
C ILE A 197 -1.40 18.56 7.52
N GLU A 198 -2.29 17.69 8.02
CA GLU A 198 -2.37 16.29 7.59
C GLU A 198 -2.54 16.19 6.06
N ALA A 199 -3.49 16.94 5.48
CA ALA A 199 -3.70 16.98 4.03
C ALA A 199 -2.49 17.59 3.28
N ARG A 200 -1.76 18.54 3.88
CA ARG A 200 -0.54 19.10 3.28
C ARG A 200 0.58 18.04 3.18
N VAL A 201 0.75 17.23 4.23
CA VAL A 201 1.69 16.11 4.24
C VAL A 201 1.30 15.07 3.20
N GLU A 202 0.02 14.73 3.10
CA GLU A 202 -0.48 13.79 2.08
C GLU A 202 -0.14 14.24 0.66
N ARG A 203 -0.36 15.52 0.32
CA ARG A 203 0.03 16.08 -0.99
C ARG A 203 1.53 15.95 -1.29
N PHE A 204 2.37 16.20 -0.29
CA PHE A 204 3.82 16.01 -0.44
C PHE A 204 4.15 14.53 -0.68
N GLN A 205 3.51 13.60 0.05
CA GLN A 205 3.70 12.17 -0.14
C GLN A 205 3.34 11.72 -1.55
N ASP A 206 2.26 12.25 -2.13
CA ASP A 206 1.87 11.92 -3.50
C ASP A 206 2.92 12.36 -4.53
N THR A 207 3.48 13.56 -4.33
CA THR A 207 4.60 14.05 -5.15
C THR A 207 5.86 13.20 -4.99
N ALA A 208 6.16 12.75 -3.77
CA ALA A 208 7.26 11.82 -3.53
C ALA A 208 7.03 10.46 -4.20
N ARG A 209 5.80 9.94 -4.15
CA ARG A 209 5.41 8.68 -4.81
C ARG A 209 5.46 8.78 -6.34
N ASP A 210 5.25 9.96 -6.92
CA ASP A 210 5.47 10.20 -8.36
C ASP A 210 6.96 9.99 -8.71
N LEU A 211 7.88 10.51 -7.88
CA LEU A 211 9.32 10.27 -8.06
C LEU A 211 9.68 8.80 -7.88
N PHE A 212 9.14 8.11 -6.88
CA PHE A 212 9.42 6.69 -6.64
C PHE A 212 9.04 5.84 -7.85
N ARG A 213 7.84 6.06 -8.39
CA ARG A 213 7.35 5.36 -9.58
C ARG A 213 8.27 5.57 -10.79
N THR A 214 8.76 6.81 -10.97
CA THR A 214 9.67 7.12 -12.08
C THR A 214 11.00 6.36 -11.95
N VAL A 215 11.57 6.29 -10.73
CA VAL A 215 12.80 5.52 -10.46
C VAL A 215 12.58 4.00 -10.56
N GLU A 216 11.39 3.52 -10.20
CA GLU A 216 11.00 2.10 -10.36
C GLU A 216 10.83 1.70 -11.84
N GLU A 217 10.47 2.64 -12.70
CA GLU A 217 10.34 2.46 -14.15
C GLU A 217 11.71 2.40 -14.83
N ASP A 218 12.67 3.25 -14.42
CA ASP A 218 14.06 3.19 -14.88
C ASP A 218 15.07 3.08 -13.72
N PRO A 219 15.63 1.88 -13.47
CA PRO A 219 16.64 1.67 -12.43
C PRO A 219 17.92 2.50 -12.56
N ARG A 220 18.24 3.01 -13.77
CA ARG A 220 19.43 3.84 -14.03
C ARG A 220 19.33 5.18 -13.31
N ASP A 221 18.10 5.69 -13.13
CA ASP A 221 17.85 6.98 -12.50
C ASP A 221 18.08 7.01 -10.99
N LEU A 222 18.18 5.84 -10.35
CA LEU A 222 18.42 5.75 -8.92
C LEU A 222 19.65 6.55 -8.49
N ALA A 223 20.70 6.61 -9.31
CA ALA A 223 21.91 7.36 -8.98
C ALA A 223 21.62 8.85 -8.75
N GLY A 224 20.83 9.47 -9.63
CA GLY A 224 20.49 10.89 -9.54
C GLY A 224 19.33 11.19 -8.59
N ALA A 225 18.47 10.20 -8.29
CA ALA A 225 17.37 10.35 -7.35
C ALA A 225 17.74 10.01 -5.89
N ARG A 226 18.82 9.24 -5.65
CA ARG A 226 19.17 8.68 -4.33
C ARG A 226 19.05 9.67 -3.16
N LYS A 227 19.56 10.89 -3.31
CA LYS A 227 19.53 11.92 -2.25
C LYS A 227 18.10 12.27 -1.81
N TYR A 228 17.15 12.22 -2.74
CA TYR A 228 15.73 12.47 -2.49
C TYR A 228 15.11 11.31 -1.70
N LEU A 229 15.34 10.06 -2.13
CA LEU A 229 14.79 8.87 -1.48
C LEU A 229 15.38 8.60 -0.08
N THR A 230 16.57 9.13 0.24
CA THR A 230 17.22 8.90 1.53
C THR A 230 17.26 10.18 2.37
N VAL A 231 18.24 11.05 2.11
CA VAL A 231 18.57 12.20 2.98
C VAL A 231 17.40 13.17 3.12
N TYR A 232 16.74 13.52 2.02
CA TYR A 232 15.65 14.49 2.06
C TYR A 232 14.39 13.93 2.72
N LEU A 233 14.03 12.68 2.47
CA LEU A 233 12.89 12.05 3.14
C LEU A 233 13.14 11.80 4.62
N GLN A 234 14.34 11.35 4.99
CA GLN A 234 14.71 11.22 6.39
C GLN A 234 14.62 12.57 7.10
N GLY A 235 15.15 13.64 6.48
CA GLY A 235 15.05 15.00 7.02
C GLY A 235 13.60 15.49 7.12
N ALA A 236 12.77 15.24 6.11
CA ALA A 236 11.35 15.59 6.12
C ALA A 236 10.58 14.85 7.22
N ARG A 237 10.87 13.56 7.42
CA ARG A 237 10.34 12.75 8.52
C ARG A 237 10.73 13.31 9.88
N ASP A 238 12.01 13.62 10.08
CA ASP A 238 12.50 14.15 11.35
C ASP A 238 11.92 15.54 11.66
N ALA A 239 11.79 16.39 10.63
CA ALA A 239 11.11 17.68 10.75
C ALA A 239 9.63 17.51 11.10
N THR A 240 8.94 16.56 10.49
CA THR A 240 7.52 16.25 10.77
C THR A 240 7.31 15.82 12.21
N VAL A 241 8.17 14.95 12.74
CA VAL A 241 8.11 14.51 14.14
C VAL A 241 8.27 15.71 15.09
N LYS A 242 9.31 16.53 14.88
CA LYS A 242 9.57 17.71 15.71
C LYS A 242 8.44 18.74 15.63
N PHE A 243 7.96 19.02 14.42
CA PHE A 243 6.83 19.92 14.20
C PHE A 243 5.60 19.43 14.95
N ALA A 244 5.22 18.15 14.79
CA ALA A 244 4.04 17.59 15.43
C ALA A 244 4.12 17.68 16.97
N ASP A 245 5.30 17.43 17.55
CA ASP A 245 5.50 17.51 19.00
C ASP A 245 5.38 18.94 19.55
N VAL A 246 5.95 19.92 18.84
CA VAL A 246 5.84 21.34 19.21
C VAL A 246 4.39 21.81 19.04
N TYR A 247 3.82 21.60 17.86
CA TYR A 247 2.51 22.12 17.51
C TYR A 247 1.38 21.54 18.37
N ALA A 248 1.46 20.25 18.73
CA ALA A 248 0.49 19.62 19.63
C ALA A 248 0.44 20.28 21.02
N ARG A 249 1.56 20.84 21.50
CA ARG A 249 1.67 21.46 22.82
C ARG A 249 1.37 22.95 22.82
N THR A 250 1.88 23.68 21.82
CA THR A 250 1.90 25.15 21.85
C THR A 250 0.96 25.78 20.84
N ARG A 251 0.52 25.04 19.82
CA ARG A 251 -0.21 25.57 18.65
C ARG A 251 0.52 26.75 18.00
N ASP A 252 1.85 26.71 18.01
CA ASP A 252 2.71 27.77 17.50
C ASP A 252 2.52 28.00 15.99
N GLY A 253 2.09 29.21 15.62
CA GLY A 253 1.86 29.61 14.24
C GLY A 253 3.15 29.76 13.43
N GLN A 254 4.27 30.11 14.05
CA GLN A 254 5.56 30.21 13.36
C GLN A 254 6.05 28.82 12.95
N ALA A 255 5.99 27.86 13.88
CA ALA A 255 6.35 26.47 13.59
C ALA A 255 5.50 25.87 12.45
N LEU A 256 4.21 26.23 12.38
CA LEU A 256 3.33 25.84 11.27
C LEU A 256 3.75 26.46 9.94
N ALA A 257 4.07 27.76 9.93
CA ALA A 257 4.52 28.46 8.74
C ALA A 257 5.85 27.88 8.21
N ASP A 258 6.83 27.69 9.08
CA ASP A 258 8.15 27.16 8.73
C ASP A 258 8.05 25.73 8.19
N TYR A 259 7.24 24.88 8.84
CA TYR A 259 7.02 23.50 8.39
C TYR A 259 6.28 23.44 7.05
N THR A 260 5.27 24.29 6.86
CA THR A 260 4.55 24.34 5.58
C THR A 260 5.47 24.80 4.45
N SER A 261 6.31 25.82 4.70
CA SER A 261 7.32 26.28 3.74
C SER A 261 8.31 25.16 3.38
N LEU A 262 8.77 24.38 4.36
CA LEU A 262 9.62 23.22 4.11
C LEU A 262 8.94 22.19 3.19
N LEU A 263 7.65 21.91 3.42
CA LEU A 263 6.90 20.99 2.55
C LEU A 263 6.72 21.54 1.14
N ASP A 264 6.50 22.85 0.99
CA ASP A 264 6.42 23.51 -0.32
C ASP A 264 7.75 23.41 -1.08
N ASP A 265 8.88 23.66 -0.41
CA ASP A 265 10.21 23.54 -1.00
C ASP A 265 10.51 22.10 -1.41
N LEU A 266 10.23 21.14 -0.54
CA LEU A 266 10.44 19.72 -0.84
C LEU A 266 9.56 19.27 -2.01
N GLU A 267 8.29 19.64 -2.04
CA GLU A 267 7.39 19.30 -3.14
C GLU A 267 7.90 19.84 -4.48
N GLN A 268 8.31 21.11 -4.53
CA GLN A 268 8.87 21.71 -5.74
C GLN A 268 10.15 20.99 -6.21
N ASN A 269 11.05 20.68 -5.28
CA ASN A 269 12.30 20.00 -5.60
C ASN A 269 12.08 18.56 -6.09
N PHE A 270 11.17 17.80 -5.46
CA PHE A 270 10.81 16.45 -5.90
C PHE A 270 10.14 16.47 -7.27
N ALA A 271 9.17 17.37 -7.48
CA ALA A 271 8.49 17.53 -8.77
C ALA A 271 9.46 17.97 -9.88
N ALA A 272 10.41 18.86 -9.59
CA ALA A 272 11.45 19.26 -10.53
C ALA A 272 12.37 18.09 -10.89
N ARG A 273 12.77 17.28 -9.90
CA ARG A 273 13.60 16.09 -10.13
C ARG A 273 12.89 15.06 -11.02
N THR A 274 11.62 14.78 -10.75
CA THR A 274 10.80 13.88 -11.57
C THR A 274 10.70 14.38 -13.01
N ARG A 275 10.39 15.67 -13.21
CA ARG A 275 10.31 16.27 -14.55
C ARG A 275 11.63 16.17 -15.31
N LYS A 276 12.77 16.39 -14.62
CA LYS A 276 14.08 16.30 -15.25
C LYS A 276 14.36 14.90 -15.79
N MET A 277 14.09 13.86 -15.00
CA MET A 277 14.27 12.47 -15.43
C MET A 277 13.44 12.14 -16.69
N LEU A 278 12.16 12.53 -16.68
CA LEU A 278 11.27 12.33 -17.83
C LEU A 278 11.69 13.10 -19.10
N LEU A 279 12.43 14.21 -18.96
CA LEU A 279 12.98 14.96 -20.09
C LEU A 279 14.25 14.31 -20.64
N ASP A 280 15.11 13.80 -19.75
CA ASP A 280 16.31 13.08 -20.13
C ASP A 280 15.91 11.81 -20.94
N ASP A 281 14.89 11.07 -20.49
CA ASP A 281 14.34 9.90 -21.21
C ASP A 281 13.84 10.21 -22.63
N ARG A 282 13.15 11.35 -22.79
CA ARG A 282 12.65 11.79 -24.11
C ARG A 282 13.79 12.18 -25.04
N SER A 283 14.85 12.76 -24.48
CA SER A 283 16.04 13.16 -25.23
C SER A 283 16.77 11.92 -25.74
N ASP A 284 16.94 10.91 -24.89
CA ASP A 284 17.53 9.62 -25.26
C ASP A 284 16.75 8.94 -26.38
N LEU A 285 15.42 8.86 -26.29
CA LEU A 285 14.57 8.30 -27.35
C LEU A 285 14.72 9.06 -28.67
N THR A 286 14.79 10.39 -28.63
CA THR A 286 14.94 11.22 -29.83
C THR A 286 16.27 10.92 -30.52
N VAL A 287 17.35 10.82 -29.75
CA VAL A 287 18.67 10.45 -30.26
C VAL A 287 18.67 9.04 -30.85
N GLU A 288 18.04 8.06 -30.20
CA GLU A 288 17.94 6.69 -30.72
C GLU A 288 17.16 6.64 -32.05
N ILE A 289 16.05 7.39 -32.17
CA ILE A 289 15.29 7.51 -33.41
C ILE A 289 16.15 8.11 -34.53
N ASP A 290 16.90 9.17 -34.24
CA ASP A 290 17.76 9.82 -35.23
C ASP A 290 18.90 8.91 -35.70
N VAL A 291 19.54 8.18 -34.77
CA VAL A 291 20.56 7.18 -35.08
C VAL A 291 19.96 6.03 -35.92
N LEU A 292 18.76 5.56 -35.61
CA LEU A 292 18.10 4.51 -36.38
C LEU A 292 17.76 5.00 -37.80
N ARG A 293 17.27 6.23 -37.95
CA ARG A 293 17.02 6.84 -39.26
C ARG A 293 18.30 6.93 -40.07
N GLU A 294 19.41 7.34 -39.47
CA GLU A 294 20.70 7.43 -40.15
C GLU A 294 21.20 6.04 -40.60
N ARG A 295 21.03 5.00 -39.75
CA ARG A 295 21.35 3.62 -40.13
C ARG A 295 20.49 3.10 -41.28
N LEU A 296 19.17 3.30 -41.20
CA LEU A 296 18.24 2.88 -42.25
C LEU A 296 18.53 3.57 -43.60
N GLN A 297 18.89 4.87 -43.56
CA GLN A 297 19.32 5.60 -44.75
C GLN A 297 20.62 5.04 -45.34
N ARG A 298 21.59 4.65 -44.50
CA ARG A 298 22.85 4.02 -44.95
C ARG A 298 22.64 2.62 -45.51
N GLU A 299 21.68 1.87 -44.98
CA GLU A 299 21.33 0.51 -45.44
C GLU A 299 20.35 0.50 -46.62
N GLY A 300 19.92 1.67 -47.11
CA GLY A 300 19.07 1.82 -48.30
C GLY A 300 17.61 1.38 -48.11
N VAL A 301 17.18 1.17 -46.87
CA VAL A 301 15.81 0.78 -46.55
C VAL A 301 14.94 2.04 -46.55
N ARG A 302 14.15 2.23 -47.62
CA ARG A 302 13.12 3.27 -47.66
C ARG A 302 11.90 2.79 -46.88
N LEU A 303 11.55 3.54 -45.84
CA LEU A 303 10.27 3.40 -45.15
C LEU A 303 9.21 4.08 -46.04
N ASP A 304 8.44 3.29 -46.77
CA ASP A 304 7.22 3.75 -47.45
C ASP A 304 6.09 4.02 -46.43
#